data_AF-A0A7V7TV16-F1
#
_entry.id   AF-A0A7V7TV16-F1
#
_cell.length_a   1.000
_cell.length_b   1.000
_cell.length_c   1.000
_cell.angle_alpha   90.00
_cell.angle_beta   90.00
_cell.angle_gamma   90.00
#
_symmetry.space_group_name_H-M   'P 1'
#
loop_
_entity.id
_entity.type
_entity.pdbx_description
1 polymer ?
#
loop_
_entity_poly.entity_id
_entity_poly.type
_entity_poly.pdbx_seq_one_letter_code
_entity_poly.pdbx_strand_id
1 'polypeptide(L)'
;MSSTPDLWADAPSPCIDICKYKRQGRCVGCSMTKLEKDTFPRSGSGEAKRRFFETLLARLESEHKNPAFWIMSYRRKCEREGVECPLDAGEA
;
A
#
# COMPACT_ATOMS: atom_id res chain seq x y z
N MET A 1 10.63 9.61 25.77
CA MET A 1 9.96 8.40 25.24
C MET A 1 8.86 8.90 24.32
N SER A 2 9.18 9.15 23.05
CA SER A 2 8.21 9.66 22.08
C SER A 2 7.86 8.52 21.16
N SER A 3 6.94 7.65 21.59
CA SER A 3 6.30 6.70 20.70
C SER A 3 5.17 7.45 20.01
N THR A 4 5.52 8.21 18.97
CA THR A 4 4.54 8.54 17.94
C THR A 4 4.01 7.21 17.43
N PRO A 5 2.69 6.98 17.37
CA PRO A 5 2.16 5.79 16.71
C PRO A 5 2.74 5.79 15.29
N ASP A 6 3.54 4.78 14.97
CA ASP A 6 4.01 4.56 13.62
C ASP A 6 2.79 4.15 12.80
N LEU A 7 2.03 5.13 12.29
CA LEU A 7 0.90 4.93 11.38
C LEU A 7 1.27 3.98 10.23
N TRP A 8 2.54 4.04 9.83
CA TRP A 8 3.12 3.16 8.84
C TRP A 8 3.40 1.74 9.35
N ALA A 9 3.70 1.52 10.63
CA ALA A 9 3.90 0.20 11.20
C ALA A 9 2.58 -0.58 11.27
N ASP A 10 1.47 0.08 11.55
CA ASP A 10 0.13 -0.53 11.54
C ASP A 10 -0.51 -0.54 10.15
N ALA A 11 0.14 0.08 9.16
CA ALA A 11 -0.38 0.15 7.79
C ALA A 11 -0.64 -1.25 7.21
N PRO A 12 -1.87 -1.51 6.71
CA PRO A 12 -2.23 -2.79 6.13
C PRO A 12 -1.59 -2.94 4.75
N SER A 13 -1.61 -4.17 4.23
CA SER A 13 -1.00 -4.47 2.92
C SER A 13 -1.57 -3.58 1.81
N PRO A 14 -0.73 -2.99 0.92
CA PRO A 14 -1.14 -2.17 -0.22
C PRO A 14 -1.93 -2.93 -1.30
N CYS A 15 -2.15 -4.23 -1.12
CA CYS A 15 -3.02 -5.03 -1.96
C CYS A 15 -4.50 -4.70 -1.70
N ILE A 16 -5.18 -4.22 -2.74
CA ILE A 16 -6.63 -3.92 -2.76
C ILE A 16 -7.48 -5.12 -3.24
N ASP A 17 -6.95 -6.33 -3.09
CA ASP A 17 -7.59 -7.62 -3.38
C ASP A 17 -8.11 -7.85 -4.82
N ILE A 18 -7.86 -6.93 -5.75
CA ILE A 18 -8.13 -7.10 -7.19
C ILE A 18 -6.98 -7.79 -7.95
N CYS A 19 -6.22 -8.65 -7.26
CA CYS A 19 -4.99 -9.26 -7.77
C CYS A 19 -5.19 -9.93 -9.13
N LYS A 20 -4.77 -9.26 -10.20
CA LYS A 20 -4.89 -9.75 -11.57
C LYS A 20 -3.55 -9.63 -12.28
N TYR A 21 -2.82 -10.74 -12.31
CA TYR A 21 -1.46 -10.82 -12.85
C TYR A 21 -1.50 -11.07 -14.36
N LYS A 22 -1.68 -10.00 -15.15
CA LYS A 22 -1.71 -10.10 -16.63
C LYS A 22 -0.46 -9.57 -17.32
N ARG A 23 0.36 -8.76 -16.63
CA ARG A 23 1.58 -8.13 -17.20
C ARG A 23 2.83 -8.68 -16.51
N GLN A 24 3.46 -9.70 -17.10
CA GLN A 24 4.74 -10.27 -16.62
C GLN A 24 4.77 -10.63 -15.11
N GLY A 25 3.64 -11.10 -14.55
CA GLY A 25 3.55 -11.46 -13.13
C GLY A 25 3.32 -10.28 -12.16
N ARG A 26 3.01 -9.08 -12.68
CA ARG A 26 2.59 -7.91 -11.90
C ARG A 26 1.08 -7.74 -11.90
N CYS A 27 0.55 -7.36 -10.75
CA CYS A 27 -0.87 -7.08 -10.54
C CYS A 27 -1.25 -5.75 -11.21
N VAL A 28 -2.28 -5.74 -12.06
CA VAL A 28 -2.83 -4.51 -12.68
C VAL A 28 -3.63 -3.61 -11.73
N GLY A 29 -3.56 -3.85 -10.42
CA GLY A 29 -4.32 -3.10 -9.43
C GLY A 29 -3.41 -2.39 -8.44
N CYS A 30 -2.45 -3.13 -7.88
CA CYS A 30 -1.46 -2.60 -6.94
C CYS A 30 -0.04 -2.58 -7.51
N SER A 31 0.16 -2.94 -8.79
CA SER A 31 1.47 -3.09 -9.47
C SER A 31 2.49 -4.01 -8.77
N MET A 32 2.09 -4.68 -7.68
CA MET A 32 2.91 -5.65 -6.96
C MET A 32 3.01 -6.98 -7.71
N THR A 33 4.15 -7.61 -7.55
CA THR A 33 4.32 -9.03 -7.85
C THR A 33 3.71 -9.90 -6.76
N LYS A 34 3.44 -11.17 -7.09
CA LYS A 34 2.96 -12.16 -6.12
C LYS A 34 3.95 -12.35 -4.96
N LEU A 35 5.26 -12.31 -5.25
CA LEU A 35 6.33 -12.39 -4.25
C LEU A 35 6.29 -11.21 -3.29
N GLU A 36 6.19 -9.98 -3.81
CA GLU A 36 6.05 -8.79 -2.95
C GLU A 36 4.81 -8.89 -2.06
N LYS A 37 3.68 -9.40 -2.57
CA LYS A 37 2.45 -9.59 -1.77
C LYS A 37 2.64 -10.60 -0.64
N ASP A 38 3.30 -11.72 -0.91
CA ASP A 38 3.52 -12.80 0.06
C ASP A 38 4.54 -12.41 1.15
N THR A 39 5.50 -11.56 0.80
CA THR A 39 6.57 -11.13 1.71
C THR A 39 6.17 -9.91 2.56
N PHE A 40 5.22 -9.09 2.07
CA PHE A 40 4.77 -7.87 2.75
C PHE A 40 4.24 -8.07 4.20
N PRO A 41 3.45 -9.12 4.53
CA PRO A 41 2.88 -9.24 5.87
C PRO A 41 3.86 -9.65 6.98
N ARG A 42 5.16 -9.88 6.70
CA ARG A 42 6.03 -10.55 7.67
C ARG A 42 7.10 -9.73 8.40
N SER A 43 7.55 -8.56 7.94
CA SER A 43 8.79 -7.99 8.52
C SER A 43 9.13 -6.55 8.12
N GLY A 44 8.20 -5.59 8.22
CA GLY A 44 8.50 -4.18 7.90
C GLY A 44 8.29 -3.26 9.09
N SER A 45 9.33 -2.54 9.53
CA SER A 45 9.18 -1.33 10.33
C SER A 45 8.36 -0.29 9.57
N GLY A 46 7.75 0.68 10.28
CA GLY A 46 6.97 1.74 9.64
C GLY A 46 7.71 2.45 8.51
N GLU A 47 9.00 2.73 8.70
CA GLU A 47 9.84 3.33 7.65
C GLU A 47 9.99 2.44 6.40
N ALA A 48 10.17 1.13 6.58
CA ALA A 48 10.27 0.19 5.45
C ALA A 48 8.96 0.11 4.67
N LYS A 49 7.82 0.09 5.38
CA LYS A 49 6.49 0.14 4.76
C LYS A 49 6.31 1.46 4.01
N ARG A 50 6.67 2.60 4.59
CA ARG A 50 6.61 3.90 3.91
C ARG A 50 7.37 3.92 2.59
N ARG A 51 8.66 3.55 2.59
CA ARG A 51 9.47 3.50 1.36
C ARG A 51 8.90 2.56 0.31
N PHE A 52 8.30 1.45 0.75
CA PHE A 52 7.62 0.52 -0.14
C PHE A 52 6.39 1.17 -0.80
N PHE A 53 5.57 1.87 -0.03
CA PHE A 53 4.40 2.60 -0.53
C PHE A 53 4.79 3.71 -1.50
N GLU A 54 5.80 4.52 -1.20
CA GLU A 54 6.31 5.57 -2.10
C GLU A 54 6.74 4.97 -3.46
N THR A 55 7.50 3.87 -3.42
CA THR A 55 7.92 3.14 -4.63
C THR A 55 6.73 2.57 -5.40
N LEU A 56 5.73 2.06 -4.68
CA LEU A 56 4.52 1.47 -5.26
C LEU A 56 3.62 2.53 -5.90
N LEU A 57 3.46 3.69 -5.27
CA LEU A 57 2.73 4.83 -5.81
C LEU A 57 3.38 5.35 -7.09
N ALA A 58 4.70 5.55 -7.10
CA ALA A 58 5.42 5.97 -8.33
C ALA A 58 5.25 4.96 -9.47
N ARG A 59 5.23 3.65 -9.15
CA ARG A 59 4.93 2.59 -10.13
C ARG A 59 3.47 2.65 -10.60
N LEU A 60 2.54 2.86 -9.69
CA LEU A 60 1.12 3.01 -10.00
C LEU A 60 0.88 4.22 -10.89
N GLU A 61 1.49 5.38 -10.63
CA GLU A 61 1.38 6.56 -11.50
C GLU A 61 1.96 6.29 -12.90
N SER A 62 3.04 5.52 -12.97
CA SER A 62 3.67 5.14 -14.24
C SER A 62 2.83 4.13 -15.05
N GLU A 63 2.25 3.11 -14.40
CA GLU A 63 1.50 2.06 -15.08
C GLU A 63 -0.01 2.35 -15.23
N HIS A 64 -0.57 3.07 -14.27
CA HIS A 64 -1.99 3.40 -14.15
C HIS A 64 -2.17 4.91 -14.20
N LYS A 65 -2.88 5.40 -15.23
CA LYS A 65 -3.22 6.82 -15.38
C LYS A 65 -4.04 7.40 -14.21
N ASN A 66 -4.55 6.57 -13.29
CA ASN A 66 -5.37 7.04 -12.19
C ASN A 66 -5.13 6.23 -10.89
N PRO A 67 -4.23 6.68 -10.00
CA PRO A 67 -4.01 6.06 -8.69
C PRO A 67 -5.21 6.26 -7.73
N ALA A 68 -6.16 7.14 -8.02
CA ALA A 68 -7.29 7.43 -7.13
C ALA A 68 -8.16 6.20 -6.85
N PHE A 69 -8.31 5.28 -7.81
CA PHE A 69 -9.03 4.03 -7.58
C PHE A 69 -8.33 3.16 -6.52
N TRP A 70 -7.00 3.11 -6.58
CA TRP A 70 -6.20 2.37 -5.63
C TRP A 70 -6.25 3.04 -4.25
N ILE A 71 -6.11 4.38 -4.18
CA ILE A 71 -6.22 5.16 -2.93
C ILE A 71 -7.58 4.92 -2.26
N MET A 72 -8.69 5.02 -2.99
CA MET A 72 -10.03 4.78 -2.43
C MET A 72 -10.19 3.35 -1.90
N SER A 73 -9.67 2.37 -2.64
CA SER A 73 -9.75 0.96 -2.23
C SER A 73 -8.86 0.68 -1.00
N TYR A 74 -7.70 1.34 -0.92
CA TYR A 74 -6.80 1.25 0.21
C TYR A 74 -7.39 1.92 1.47
N ARG A 75 -8.04 3.08 1.34
CA ARG A 75 -8.79 3.73 2.43
C ARG A 75 -9.83 2.81 3.04
N ARG A 76 -10.69 2.20 2.20
CA ARG A 76 -11.69 1.21 2.66
C ARG A 76 -11.07 0.04 3.40
N LYS A 77 -9.86 -0.36 3.02
CA LYS A 77 -9.13 -1.42 3.72
C LYS A 77 -8.65 -0.95 5.08
N CYS A 78 -8.09 0.26 5.19
CA CYS A 78 -7.70 0.84 6.47
C CYS A 78 -8.90 0.95 7.42
N GLU A 79 -10.04 1.43 6.92
CA GLU A 79 -11.31 1.48 7.67
C GLU A 79 -11.76 0.09 8.14
N ARG A 80 -11.66 -0.93 7.28
CA ARG A 80 -12.03 -2.31 7.61
C ARG A 80 -11.13 -2.95 8.66
N GLU A 81 -9.84 -2.65 8.64
CA GLU A 81 -8.87 -3.11 9.63
C GLU A 81 -8.90 -2.25 10.91
N GLY A 82 -9.62 -1.11 10.90
CA GLY A 82 -9.72 -0.20 12.04
C GLY A 82 -8.44 0.58 12.32
N VAL A 83 -7.59 0.76 11.30
CA VAL A 83 -6.30 1.45 11.40
C VAL A 83 -6.36 2.78 10.65
N GLU A 84 -5.65 3.78 11.16
CA GLU A 84 -5.58 5.08 10.52
C GLU A 84 -4.81 4.99 9.19
N CYS A 85 -5.39 5.52 8.12
CA CYS A 85 -4.83 5.40 6.78
C CYS A 85 -3.60 6.31 6.65
N PRO A 86 -2.38 5.79 6.46
CA PRO A 86 -1.17 6.61 6.37
C PRO A 86 -1.15 7.53 5.15
N LEU A 87 -1.99 7.26 4.13
CA LEU A 87 -2.13 8.11 2.95
C LEU A 87 -2.94 9.39 3.25
N ASP A 88 -3.79 9.38 4.27
CA ASP A 88 -4.61 10.54 4.64
C ASP A 88 -3.85 11.52 5.54
N ALA A 89 -2.85 11.04 6.29
CA ALA A 89 -1.99 11.87 7.12
C ALA A 89 -1.02 12.78 6.33
N GLY A 90 -0.89 12.58 5.01
CA GLY A 90 0.00 13.36 4.14
C GLY A 90 -0.68 14.49 3.34
N GLU A 91 -2.01 14.63 3.42
CA GLU A 91 -2.78 15.69 2.74
C GLU A 91 -3.18 16.82 3.69
N ALA A 92 -2.25 17.30 4.53
CA ALA A 92 -2.43 18.45 5.41
C ALA A 92 -1.43 19.57 5.09
#